data_AF-A0A1E9ASW1-F1
#
_entry.id   AF-A0A1E9ASW1-F1
#
_cell.length_a   1.000
_cell.length_b   1.000
_cell.length_c   1.000
_cell.angle_alpha   90.00
_cell.angle_beta   90.00
_cell.angle_gamma   90.00
#
_symmetry.space_group_name_H-M   'P 1'
#
loop_
_entity.id
_entity.type
_entity.pdbx_description
1 polymer ?
#
loop_
_entity_poly.entity_id
_entity_poly.type
_entity_poly.pdbx_seq_one_letter_code
_entity_poly.pdbx_strand_id
1 'polypeptide(L)' 'MANVNIRIEENLKNEFEKVCESMGMTRDEAFEIFARAVVDEGAMPFEVKASDALLLGPYNSFDEIIKEADQEIEKENKLQ' A
#
# COMPACT_ATOMS: atom_id res chain seq x y z
N MET A 1 5.86 -13.42 24.67
CA MET A 1 5.87 -14.20 23.42
C MET A 1 4.45 -14.21 22.90
N ALA A 2 4.24 -13.84 21.64
CA ALA A 2 2.95 -13.90 20.96
C ALA A 2 3.07 -14.88 19.79
N ASN A 3 2.00 -15.62 19.50
CA ASN A 3 1.96 -16.57 18.40
C ASN A 3 1.10 -15.98 17.27
N VAL A 4 1.62 -16.03 16.05
CA VAL A 4 0.90 -15.59 14.85
C VAL A 4 0.75 -16.78 13.92
N ASN A 5 -0.47 -17.06 13.47
CA ASN A 5 -0.77 -18.12 12.51
C ASN A 5 -1.24 -17.48 11.19
N ILE A 6 -0.52 -17.74 10.11
CA ILE A 6 -0.80 -17.18 8.78
C ILE A 6 -1.01 -18.32 7.80
N ARG A 7 -2.13 -18.29 7.07
CA ARG A 7 -2.33 -19.16 5.92
C ARG A 7 -1.69 -18.50 4.69
N ILE A 8 -0.75 -19.19 4.10
CA ILE A 8 0.00 -18.77 2.92
C ILE A 8 0.04 -19.92 1.92
N GLU A 9 0.07 -19.61 0.63
CA GLU A 9 0.24 -20.61 -0.42
C GLU A 9 1.66 -21.20 -0.38
N GLU A 10 1.78 -22.48 -0.69
CA GLU A 10 3.02 -23.24 -0.43
C GLU A 10 4.19 -22.74 -1.28
N ASN A 11 3.96 -22.45 -2.56
CA ASN A 11 5.01 -21.93 -3.43
C ASN A 11 5.47 -20.55 -2.97
N LEU A 12 4.52 -19.65 -2.65
CA LEU A 12 4.84 -18.33 -2.11
C LEU A 12 5.66 -18.40 -0.81
N LYS A 13 5.32 -19.32 0.11
CA LYS A 13 6.12 -19.54 1.35
C LYS A 13 7.56 -19.91 1.00
N ASN A 14 7.74 -20.87 0.09
CA ASN A 14 9.05 -21.40 -0.28
C ASN A 14 9.90 -20.33 -0.99
N GLU A 15 9.29 -19.50 -1.83
CA GLU A 15 9.97 -18.36 -2.46
C GLU A 15 10.37 -17.31 -1.44
N PHE A 16 9.46 -16.95 -0.53
CA PHE A 16 9.74 -15.99 0.54
C PHE A 16 10.89 -16.45 1.44
N GLU A 17 10.91 -17.73 1.83
CA GLU A 17 12.00 -18.30 2.64
C GLU A 17 13.35 -18.26 1.92
N LYS A 18 13.42 -18.65 0.64
CA LYS A 18 14.65 -18.57 -0.15
C LYS A 18 15.22 -17.15 -0.22
N VAL A 19 14.33 -16.16 -0.40
CA VAL A 19 14.70 -14.75 -0.43
C VAL A 19 15.24 -14.30 0.93
N CYS A 20 14.57 -14.65 2.03
CA CYS A 20 15.05 -14.35 3.39
C CYS A 20 16.43 -14.99 3.66
N GLU A 21 16.60 -16.27 3.30
CA GLU A 21 17.86 -17.01 3.47
C GLU A 21 19.01 -16.36 2.69
N SER A 22 18.74 -15.89 1.46
CA SER A 22 19.74 -15.17 0.65
C SER A 22 20.20 -13.85 1.28
N MET A 23 19.36 -13.25 2.13
CA MET A 23 19.67 -12.06 2.91
C MET A 23 20.29 -12.40 4.28
N GLY A 24 20.46 -13.68 4.60
CA GLY A 24 21.04 -14.15 5.86
C GLY A 24 20.09 -14.03 7.05
N MET A 25 18.77 -14.07 6.81
CA MET A 25 17.75 -14.02 7.87
C MET A 25 16.70 -15.11 7.70
N THR A 26 16.05 -15.47 8.80
CA THR A 26 14.90 -16.36 8.81
C THR A 26 13.61 -15.61 8.44
N ARG A 27 12.60 -16.37 8.03
CA ARG A 27 11.26 -15.86 7.77
C ARG A 27 10.66 -15.10 8.96
N ASP A 28 10.88 -15.61 10.18
CA ASP A 28 10.30 -15.05 11.39
C ASP A 28 10.98 -13.72 11.76
N GLU A 29 12.30 -13.61 11.56
CA GLU A 29 13.03 -12.33 11.67
C GLU A 29 12.54 -11.31 10.64
N ALA A 30 12.36 -11.73 9.38
CA ALA A 30 11.82 -10.87 8.33
C ALA A 30 10.41 -10.36 8.68
N PHE A 31 9.56 -11.23 9.26
CA PHE A 31 8.23 -10.84 9.73
C PHE A 31 8.30 -9.85 10.91
N GLU A 32 9.24 -10.02 11.84
CA GLU A 32 9.43 -9.06 12.94
C GLU A 32 9.87 -7.68 12.43
N ILE A 33 10.78 -7.63 11.47
CA ILE A 33 11.21 -6.38 10.82
C ILE A 33 10.02 -5.71 10.13
N PHE A 34 9.23 -6.47 9.37
CA PHE A 34 8.02 -5.98 8.73
C PHE A 34 7.03 -5.40 9.74
N ALA A 35 6.73 -6.13 10.82
CA ALA A 35 5.80 -5.67 11.85
C ALA A 35 6.27 -4.39 12.53
N ARG A 36 7.58 -4.26 12.78
CA ARG A 36 8.18 -3.04 13.35
C ARG A 36 8.01 -1.84 12.42
N ALA A 37 8.32 -2.00 11.13
CA ALA A 37 8.17 -0.94 10.16
C ALA A 37 6.71 -0.46 10.04
N VAL A 38 5.74 -1.39 10.05
CA VAL A 38 4.31 -1.04 10.06
C VAL A 38 3.92 -0.21 11.27
N VAL A 39 4.44 -0.55 12.46
CA VAL A 39 4.14 0.17 13.70
C VAL A 39 4.81 1.55 13.72
N ASP A 40 6.04 1.65 13.26
CA ASP A 40 6.82 2.89 13.27
C ASP A 40 6.26 3.92 12.25
N GLU A 41 5.84 3.46 11.08
CA GLU A 41 5.29 4.33 10.02
C GLU A 41 3.78 4.56 10.15
N GLY A 42 3.06 3.69 10.87
CA GLY A 42 1.60 3.69 10.90
C GLY A 42 0.96 3.38 9.53
N ALA A 43 1.72 2.79 8.62
CA ALA A 43 1.33 2.48 7.25
C ALA A 43 2.01 1.19 6.78
N MET A 44 1.65 0.69 5.59
CA MET A 44 2.38 -0.42 4.97
C MET A 44 3.79 0.06 4.57
N PRO A 45 4.87 -0.66 4.90
CA PRO A 45 6.26 -0.25 4.62
C PRO A 45 6.64 -0.39 3.15
N PHE A 46 5.64 -0.55 2.28
CA PHE A 46 5.75 -0.58 0.84
C PHE A 46 4.44 -0.04 0.23
N GLU A 47 4.55 0.53 -0.97
CA GLU A 47 3.40 1.02 -1.72
C GLU A 47 2.50 -0.16 -2.15
N VAL A 48 1.26 -0.18 -1.67
CA VAL A 48 0.28 -1.20 -2.06
C VAL A 48 -0.48 -0.72 -3.29
N LYS A 49 -0.19 -1.34 -4.44
CA LYS A 49 -0.91 -1.09 -5.69
C LYS A 49 -2.00 -2.14 -5.88
N ALA A 50 -3.24 -1.72 -6.01
CA ALA A 50 -4.25 -2.58 -6.59
C ALA A 50 -4.04 -2.58 -8.11
N SER A 51 -4.02 -3.74 -8.75
CA SER A 51 -4.23 -3.80 -10.20
C SER A 51 -5.61 -3.18 -10.47
N ASP A 52 -5.62 -2.09 -11.23
CA ASP A 52 -6.67 -1.08 -11.48
C ASP A 52 -8.12 -1.52 -11.71
N ALA A 53 -8.46 -2.81 -11.68
CA ALA A 53 -9.79 -3.29 -12.04
C ALA A 53 -10.91 -2.91 -11.04
N LEU A 54 -10.59 -2.52 -9.80
CA LEU A 54 -11.60 -2.23 -8.77
C LEU A 54 -11.48 -0.87 -8.09
N LEU A 55 -10.42 -0.09 -8.37
CA LEU A 55 -10.25 1.23 -7.74
C LEU A 55 -10.83 2.38 -8.56
N LEU A 56 -11.23 2.12 -9.82
CA LEU A 56 -11.98 3.07 -10.66
C LEU A 56 -13.47 2.69 -10.70
N GLY A 57 -14.12 2.68 -9.54
CA GLY A 57 -15.54 3.06 -9.52
C GLY A 57 -15.69 4.52 -9.98
N PRO A 58 -16.88 5.03 -10.31
CA PRO A 58 -17.10 6.32 -11.00
C PRO A 58 -16.73 7.58 -10.18
N TYR A 59 -15.98 7.41 -9.08
CA TYR A 59 -15.43 8.53 -8.34
C TYR A 59 -14.17 8.99 -9.06
N ASN A 60 -14.29 10.17 -9.67
CA ASN A 60 -13.14 10.92 -10.16
C ASN A 60 -12.08 10.99 -9.07
N SER A 61 -10.82 10.81 -9.48
CA SER A 61 -9.69 10.95 -8.57
C SER A 61 -9.77 12.30 -7.84
N PHE A 62 -9.36 12.37 -6.57
CA PHE A 62 -9.42 13.62 -5.78
C PHE A 62 -8.80 14.81 -6.54
N ASP A 63 -7.75 14.53 -7.32
CA ASP A 63 -7.07 15.51 -8.17
C ASP A 63 -7.98 16.07 -9.29
N GLU A 64 -8.84 15.25 -9.89
CA GLU A 64 -9.82 15.69 -10.89
C GLU A 64 -10.91 16.58 -10.27
N ILE A 65 -11.40 16.22 -9.08
CA ILE A 65 -12.41 17.01 -8.36
C ILE A 65 -11.86 18.40 -8.00
N ILE A 66 -10.62 18.47 -7.49
CA ILE A 66 -9.98 19.74 -7.14
C ILE A 66 -9.76 20.60 -8.39
N LYS A 67 -9.37 19.99 -9.51
CA LYS A 67 -9.14 20.69 -10.78
C LYS A 67 -10.43 21.26 -11.37
N GLU A 68 -11.56 20.57 -11.24
CA GLU A 68 -12.86 21.11 -11.66
C GLU A 68 -13.28 22.30 -10.80
N ALA A 69 -13.12 22.21 -9.47
CA ALA A 69 -13.46 23.30 -8.55
C ALA A 69 -12.63 24.57 -8.80
N ASP A 70 -11.33 24.45 -9.04
CA ASP A 70 -10.46 25.60 -9.34
C ASP A 70 -10.87 26.31 -10.64
N GLN A 71 -11.31 25.55 -11.66
CA GLN A 71 -11.78 26.13 -12.92
C GLN A 71 -13.11 26.88 -12.79
N GLU A 72 -13.99 26.45 -11.88
CA GLU A 72 -15.24 27.16 -11.60
C GLU A 72 -14.97 28.48 -10.87
N ILE A 73 -14.07 28.47 -9.87
CA ILE A 73 -13.66 29.68 -9.13
C ILE A 73 -13.00 30.71 -10.06
N GLU A 74 -12.17 30.27 -11.02
CA GLU A 74 -11.50 31.17 -11.96
C GLU A 74 -12.47 31.78 -13.00
N LYS A 75 -13.56 31.08 -13.32
CA LYS A 75 -14.63 31.60 -14.20
C LYS A 75 -15.49 32.63 -13.49
N GLU A 76 -15.84 32.41 -12.23
CA GLU A 76 -16.62 33.38 -11.45
C GLU A 76 -15.85 34.69 -11.21
N ASN A 77 -14.54 34.62 -10.94
CA ASN A 77 -13.71 35.81 -10.73
C ASN A 77 -13.45 36.64 -12.00
N LYS A 78 -13.71 36.11 -13.20
CA LYS A 78 -13.58 36.85 -14.48
C LYS A 78 -14.86 37.55 -14.91
N LEU A 79 -15.99 37.32 -14.22
CA LEU A 79 -17.28 37.93 -14.53
C LEU A 79 -17.66 39.07 -13.57
N GLN A 80 -16.79 39.39 -12.60
CA GLN A 80 -16.91 40.55 -11.71
C GLN A 80 -16.02 41.71 -12.15
#